data_AF-G6F3E1-F1
#
_entry.id   AF-G6F3E1-F1
#
_cell.length_a   1.000
_cell.length_b   1.000
_cell.length_c   1.000
_cell.angle_alpha   90.00
_cell.angle_beta   90.00
_cell.angle_gamma   90.00
#
_symmetry.space_group_name_H-M   'P 1'
#
loop_
_entity.id
_entity.type
_entity.pdbx_description
1 polymer ?
#
loop_
_entity_poly.entity_id
_entity_poly.type
_entity_poly.pdbx_seq_one_letter_code
_entity_poly.pdbx_strand_id
1 'polypeptide(L)'
;MVPKTFTPADIVVAVQLGTSIGLSVAQSLHNIAIINGKPSIYGDMMLALCRASPLCEYVKEEMLGNKKEEWVAICTVKRKGNPEVISKFSWQDAVDAKLTGKPGPWLSYPKRMLQMRARGFALRDAFPDLLNGLISQEEAQDYPTQTIEPPPVQLQSKPVAEQEVIQEMPSIEPEKSELIKRYDWLVGQLTDIESREYLEKLTSQTKIINLRNELTEKEPKLAAVITDLIEQALASFEEQGELANAV
;
A
#
# COMPACT_ATOMS: atom_id res chain seq x y z
N MET A 1 -5.74 -5.97 10.80
CA MET A 1 -6.92 -5.23 10.28
C MET A 1 -6.45 -3.84 9.89
N VAL A 2 -6.69 -3.40 8.66
CA VAL A 2 -6.25 -2.08 8.15
C VAL A 2 -7.26 -1.01 8.58
N PRO A 3 -6.83 0.18 9.05
CA PRO A 3 -7.76 1.27 9.38
C PRO A 3 -8.59 1.69 8.16
N LYS A 4 -9.88 1.97 8.36
CA LYS A 4 -10.81 2.34 7.26
C LYS A 4 -10.40 3.63 6.53
N THR A 5 -9.61 4.47 7.17
CA THR A 5 -9.17 5.77 6.65
C THR A 5 -7.97 5.69 5.72
N PHE A 6 -7.33 4.53 5.58
CA PHE A 6 -6.10 4.40 4.80
C PHE A 6 -6.38 4.22 3.31
N THR A 7 -5.67 4.99 2.49
CA THR A 7 -5.51 4.71 1.06
C THR A 7 -4.41 3.67 0.82
N PRO A 8 -4.33 3.06 -0.38
CA PRO A 8 -3.21 2.17 -0.71
C PRO A 8 -1.82 2.83 -0.56
N ALA A 9 -1.71 4.12 -0.87
CA ALA A 9 -0.48 4.88 -0.66
C ALA A 9 -0.14 5.01 0.85
N ASP A 10 -1.15 5.25 1.69
CA ASP A 10 -0.97 5.36 3.14
C ASP A 10 -0.46 4.06 3.76
N ILE A 11 -0.92 2.91 3.26
CA ILE A 11 -0.45 1.60 3.71
C ILE A 11 1.05 1.45 3.43
N VAL A 12 1.50 1.80 2.22
CA VAL A 12 2.92 1.71 1.84
C VAL A 12 3.76 2.64 2.72
N VAL A 13 3.32 3.88 2.91
CA VAL A 13 4.02 4.84 3.78
C VAL A 13 4.10 4.35 5.22
N ALA A 14 2.98 3.89 5.79
CA ALA A 14 2.93 3.39 7.16
C ALA A 14 3.83 2.17 7.35
N VAL A 15 3.82 1.21 6.43
CA VAL A 15 4.65 0.00 6.53
C VAL A 15 6.13 0.32 6.31
N GLN A 16 6.48 1.11 5.31
CA GLN A 16 7.87 1.47 5.03
C GLN A 16 8.49 2.25 6.20
N LEU A 17 7.74 3.20 6.76
CA LEU A 17 8.19 3.94 7.93
C LEU A 17 8.26 3.05 9.17
N GLY A 18 7.22 2.26 9.45
CA GLY A 18 7.19 1.40 10.61
C GLY A 18 8.31 0.38 10.61
N THR A 19 8.61 -0.24 9.46
CA THR A 19 9.76 -1.13 9.32
C THR A 19 11.10 -0.43 9.55
N SER A 20 11.24 0.85 9.14
CA SER A 20 12.46 1.64 9.39
C SER A 20 12.75 1.90 10.87
N ILE A 21 11.72 1.93 11.72
CA ILE A 21 11.84 2.10 13.18
C ILE A 21 11.68 0.77 13.94
N GLY A 22 11.72 -0.36 13.21
CA GLY A 22 11.72 -1.72 13.80
C GLY A 22 10.34 -2.29 14.14
N LEU A 23 9.25 -1.73 13.60
CA LEU A 23 7.91 -2.31 13.73
C LEU A 23 7.66 -3.39 12.69
N SER A 24 6.91 -4.42 13.09
CA SER A 24 6.31 -5.36 12.13
C SER A 24 5.25 -4.66 11.26
N VAL A 25 4.90 -5.26 10.13
CA VAL A 25 3.80 -4.78 9.25
C VAL A 25 2.50 -4.61 10.04
N ALA A 26 2.15 -5.59 10.87
CA ALA A 26 0.95 -5.54 11.68
C ALA A 26 0.97 -4.39 12.72
N GLN A 27 2.10 -4.19 13.40
CA GLN A 27 2.26 -3.07 14.33
C GLN A 27 2.24 -1.72 13.63
N SER A 28 2.83 -1.63 12.43
CA SER A 28 2.87 -0.40 11.63
C SER A 28 1.46 0.05 11.28
N LEU A 29 0.63 -0.86 10.78
CA LEU A 29 -0.76 -0.56 10.41
C LEU A 29 -1.66 -0.22 11.61
N HIS A 30 -1.30 -0.66 12.81
CA HIS A 30 -2.06 -0.39 14.03
C HIS A 30 -1.63 0.92 14.72
N ASN A 31 -0.33 1.24 14.67
CA ASN A 31 0.27 2.27 15.52
C ASN A 31 0.82 3.48 14.76
N ILE A 32 0.68 3.52 13.44
CA ILE A 32 1.00 4.71 12.63
C ILE A 32 -0.31 5.31 12.15
N ALA A 33 -0.45 6.63 12.29
CA ALA A 33 -1.55 7.40 11.76
C ALA A 33 -1.02 8.38 10.72
N ILE A 34 -1.70 8.50 9.59
CA ILE A 34 -1.42 9.53 8.59
C ILE A 34 -2.44 10.63 8.75
N ILE A 35 -1.97 11.80 9.19
CA ILE A 35 -2.80 12.97 9.48
C ILE A 35 -2.27 14.11 8.61
N ASN A 36 -3.15 14.70 7.80
CA ASN A 36 -2.79 15.76 6.84
C ASN A 36 -1.62 15.34 5.93
N GLY A 37 -1.68 14.12 5.38
CA GLY A 37 -0.64 13.57 4.50
C GLY A 37 0.72 13.31 5.16
N LYS A 38 0.83 13.46 6.48
CA LYS A 38 2.08 13.25 7.22
C LYS A 38 1.94 12.06 8.18
N PRO A 39 2.89 11.12 8.18
CA PRO A 39 2.86 10.02 9.12
C PRO A 39 3.23 10.49 10.53
N SER A 40 2.57 9.88 11.51
CA SER A 40 2.74 10.11 12.94
C SER A 40 2.57 8.78 13.66
N ILE A 41 3.17 8.65 14.85
CA ILE A 41 3.12 7.42 15.64
C ILE A 41 2.30 7.63 16.90
N TYR A 42 1.50 6.63 17.29
CA TYR A 42 0.73 6.71 18.53
C TYR A 42 1.65 6.87 19.74
N GLY A 43 1.31 7.78 20.67
CA GLY A 43 2.18 8.11 21.81
C GLY A 43 2.50 6.91 22.72
N ASP A 44 1.62 5.90 22.77
CA ASP A 44 1.86 4.65 23.50
C ASP A 44 2.88 3.74 22.79
N MET A 45 2.85 3.68 21.44
CA MET A 45 3.84 2.92 20.68
C MET A 45 5.21 3.60 20.70
N MET A 46 5.24 4.94 20.67
CA MET A 46 6.46 5.73 20.86
C MET A 46 7.16 5.37 22.17
N LEU A 47 6.38 5.29 23.27
CA LEU A 47 6.88 4.86 24.58
C LEU A 47 7.37 3.41 24.56
N ALA A 48 6.63 2.51 23.92
CA ALA A 48 6.99 1.11 23.81
C ALA A 48 8.32 0.91 23.09
N LEU A 49 8.55 1.62 21.97
CA LEU A 49 9.81 1.58 21.23
C LEU A 49 10.99 2.07 22.09
N CYS A 50 10.82 3.20 22.75
CA CYS A 50 11.89 3.75 23.58
C CYS A 50 12.22 2.81 24.74
N ARG A 51 11.20 2.26 25.44
CA ARG A 51 11.39 1.31 26.54
C ARG A 51 11.98 -0.04 26.10
N ALA A 52 11.68 -0.49 24.89
CA ALA A 52 12.25 -1.71 24.34
C ALA A 52 13.74 -1.54 23.98
N SER A 53 14.20 -0.31 23.79
CA SER A 53 15.61 -0.03 23.49
C SER A 53 16.50 -0.31 24.71
N PRO A 54 17.63 -1.01 24.54
CA PRO A 54 18.60 -1.23 25.61
C PRO A 54 19.29 0.07 26.08
N LEU A 55 19.08 1.17 25.36
CA LEU A 55 19.58 2.50 25.72
C LEU A 55 18.66 3.23 26.71
N CYS A 56 17.43 2.76 26.92
CA CYS A 56 16.50 3.35 27.88
C CYS A 56 16.74 2.79 29.27
N GLU A 57 17.11 3.66 30.22
CA GLU A 57 17.19 3.28 31.63
C GLU A 57 15.81 3.34 32.26
N TYR A 58 15.12 4.49 32.13
CA TYR A 58 13.76 4.63 32.64
C TYR A 58 12.99 5.76 31.94
N VAL A 59 11.66 5.67 32.03
CA VAL A 59 10.72 6.73 31.69
C VAL A 59 9.74 6.86 32.86
N LYS A 60 9.64 8.06 33.43
CA LYS A 60 8.78 8.41 34.55
C LYS A 60 7.80 9.51 34.12
N GLU A 61 6.52 9.28 34.35
CA GLU A 61 5.46 10.23 34.05
C GLU A 61 4.74 10.63 35.34
N GLU A 62 4.54 11.93 35.55
CA GLU A 62 3.91 12.49 36.74
C GLU A 62 2.90 13.56 36.33
N MET A 63 1.81 13.65 37.09
CA MET A 63 0.83 14.73 36.96
C MET A 63 0.78 15.49 38.28
N LEU A 64 1.12 16.77 38.23
CA LEU A 64 1.02 17.69 39.37
C LEU A 64 -0.25 18.54 39.26
N GLY A 65 -0.63 19.16 40.39
CA GLY A 65 -1.79 20.04 40.48
C GLY A 65 -3.06 19.29 40.86
N ASN A 66 -3.80 19.84 41.81
CA ASN A 66 -5.08 19.27 42.26
C ASN A 66 -6.24 19.83 41.45
N LYS A 67 -6.17 21.12 41.11
CA LYS A 67 -7.16 21.84 40.31
C LYS A 67 -6.75 21.93 38.85
N LYS A 68 -7.72 22.07 37.96
CA LYS A 68 -7.54 22.00 36.50
C LYS A 68 -6.54 23.03 35.99
N GLU A 69 -6.59 24.23 36.53
CA GLU A 69 -5.75 25.37 36.19
C GLU A 69 -4.29 25.17 36.62
N GLU A 70 -4.06 24.29 37.60
CA GLU A 70 -2.74 23.96 38.16
C GLU A 70 -2.15 22.69 37.55
N TRP A 71 -2.87 21.99 36.66
CA TRP A 71 -2.41 20.72 36.13
C TRP A 71 -1.15 20.90 35.29
N VAL A 72 -0.12 20.11 35.61
CA VAL A 72 1.13 20.04 34.85
C VAL A 72 1.53 18.59 34.71
N ALA A 73 1.57 18.11 33.46
CA ALA A 73 2.15 16.82 33.15
C ALA A 73 3.66 16.96 33.00
N ILE A 74 4.41 16.01 33.57
CA ILE A 74 5.86 15.96 33.52
C ILE A 74 6.26 14.57 33.03
N CYS A 75 7.13 14.53 32.02
CA CYS A 75 7.76 13.30 31.57
C CYS A 75 9.28 13.44 31.71
N THR A 76 9.89 12.52 32.45
CA THR A 76 11.34 12.42 32.62
C THR A 76 11.83 11.14 31.96
N VAL A 77 12.80 11.29 31.07
CA VAL A 77 13.36 10.19 30.28
C VAL A 77 14.87 10.16 30.51
N LYS A 78 15.38 8.97 30.87
CA LYS A 78 16.81 8.73 31.03
C LYS A 78 17.30 7.78 29.96
N ARG A 79 18.16 8.30 29.09
CA ARG A 79 18.93 7.52 28.12
C ARG A 79 20.33 7.27 28.65
N LYS A 80 20.81 6.04 28.48
CA LYS A 80 22.16 5.63 28.87
C LYS A 80 23.21 6.54 28.24
N GLY A 81 24.13 7.02 29.08
CA GLY A 81 25.23 7.90 28.65
C GLY A 81 24.83 9.35 28.35
N ASN A 82 23.57 9.74 28.53
CA ASN A 82 23.09 11.10 28.30
C ASN A 82 22.49 11.71 29.59
N PRO A 83 22.43 13.04 29.72
CA PRO A 83 21.66 13.70 30.77
C PRO A 83 20.17 13.33 30.73
N GLU A 84 19.47 13.54 31.85
CA GLU A 84 18.01 13.38 31.87
C GLU A 84 17.33 14.44 31.02
N VAL A 85 16.36 14.00 30.24
CA VAL A 85 15.49 14.88 29.46
C VAL A 85 14.17 14.99 30.21
N ILE A 86 13.77 16.22 30.52
CA ILE A 86 12.53 16.51 31.24
C ILE A 86 11.69 17.41 30.35
N SER A 87 10.49 16.96 30.01
CA SER A 87 9.49 17.78 29.34
C SER A 87 8.31 17.99 30.26
N LYS A 88 7.73 19.20 30.17
CA LYS A 88 6.56 19.61 30.93
C LYS A 88 5.52 20.19 30.00
N PHE A 89 4.25 19.91 30.27
CA PHE A 89 3.14 20.49 29.55
C PHE A 89 1.99 20.79 30.52
N SER A 90 1.67 22.07 30.66
CA SER A 90 0.68 22.57 31.61
C SER A 90 -0.68 22.78 30.97
N TRP A 91 -1.71 22.91 31.81
CA TRP A 91 -3.03 23.33 31.35
C TRP A 91 -2.99 24.72 30.70
N GLN A 92 -2.15 25.64 31.21
CA GLN A 92 -1.96 26.96 30.60
C GLN A 92 -1.39 26.86 29.19
N ASP A 93 -0.37 26.01 28.97
CA ASP A 93 0.19 25.77 27.64
C ASP A 93 -0.88 25.24 26.67
N ALA A 94 -1.79 24.38 27.14
CA ALA A 94 -2.90 23.87 26.34
C ALA A 94 -3.92 24.97 25.96
N VAL A 95 -4.16 25.91 26.87
CA VAL A 95 -5.03 27.08 26.62
C VAL A 95 -4.37 28.01 25.59
N ASP A 96 -3.08 28.31 25.77
CA ASP A 96 -2.31 29.17 24.87
C ASP A 96 -2.21 28.57 23.47
N ALA A 97 -2.07 27.24 23.39
CA ALA A 97 -2.11 26.46 22.14
C ALA A 97 -3.53 26.27 21.57
N LYS A 98 -4.58 26.82 22.20
CA LYS A 98 -5.98 26.75 21.79
C LYS A 98 -6.51 25.32 21.62
N LEU A 99 -6.02 24.39 22.45
CA LEU A 99 -6.36 22.96 22.37
C LEU A 99 -7.62 22.64 23.18
N THR A 100 -7.83 23.38 24.27
CA THR A 100 -8.89 23.12 25.27
C THR A 100 -10.31 23.38 24.75
N GLY A 101 -10.45 24.18 23.69
CA GLY A 101 -11.72 24.45 23.02
C GLY A 101 -12.04 23.50 21.86
N LYS A 102 -11.13 22.59 21.50
CA LYS A 102 -11.35 21.66 20.38
C LYS A 102 -12.29 20.52 20.82
N PRO A 103 -13.29 20.16 19.99
CA PRO A 103 -14.10 18.98 20.27
C PRO A 103 -13.21 17.73 20.27
N GLY A 104 -13.38 16.86 21.27
CA GLY A 104 -12.66 15.59 21.35
C GLY A 104 -11.93 15.35 22.68
N PRO A 105 -10.82 14.59 22.67
CA PRO A 105 -10.14 14.12 23.88
C PRO A 105 -9.68 15.22 24.84
N TRP A 106 -9.43 16.44 24.34
CA TRP A 106 -9.09 17.60 25.18
C TRP A 106 -10.23 18.02 26.12
N LEU A 107 -11.49 17.78 25.75
CA LEU A 107 -12.66 18.02 26.61
C LEU A 107 -12.94 16.81 27.52
N SER A 108 -12.93 15.60 26.97
CA SER A 108 -13.31 14.39 27.71
C SER A 108 -12.21 13.87 28.64
N TYR A 109 -10.95 13.94 28.22
CA TYR A 109 -9.80 13.36 28.91
C TYR A 109 -8.59 14.31 28.94
N PRO A 110 -8.73 15.55 29.43
CA PRO A 110 -7.68 16.58 29.39
C PRO A 110 -6.37 16.15 30.06
N LYS A 111 -6.43 15.48 31.21
CA LYS A 111 -5.23 14.98 31.91
C LYS A 111 -4.40 14.03 31.05
N ARG A 112 -5.06 13.13 30.31
CA ARG A 112 -4.38 12.17 29.42
C ARG A 112 -3.72 12.91 28.25
N MET A 113 -4.36 13.94 27.71
CA MET A 113 -3.79 14.75 26.64
C MET A 113 -2.56 15.54 27.08
N LEU A 114 -2.58 16.15 28.27
CA LEU A 114 -1.40 16.79 28.86
C LEU A 114 -0.24 15.79 29.01
N GLN A 115 -0.51 14.60 29.54
CA GLN A 115 0.48 13.53 29.69
C GLN A 115 1.08 13.12 28.34
N MET A 116 0.24 12.93 27.31
CA MET A 116 0.68 12.57 25.97
C MET A 116 1.57 13.65 25.34
N ARG A 117 1.30 14.95 25.58
CA ARG A 117 2.16 16.05 25.13
C ARG A 117 3.53 16.02 25.80
N ALA A 118 3.57 16.00 27.13
CA ALA A 118 4.83 15.93 27.88
C ALA A 118 5.65 14.69 27.49
N ARG A 119 4.99 13.55 27.32
CA ARG A 119 5.62 12.30 26.85
C ARG A 119 6.23 12.44 25.47
N GLY A 120 5.43 12.86 24.48
CA GLY A 120 5.88 12.93 23.09
C GLY A 120 7.10 13.82 22.92
N PHE A 121 7.14 14.95 23.64
CA PHE A 121 8.28 15.86 23.62
C PHE A 121 9.52 15.23 24.26
N ALA A 122 9.40 14.69 25.48
CA ALA A 122 10.54 14.08 26.16
C ALA A 122 11.13 12.89 25.39
N LEU A 123 10.30 12.04 24.79
CA LEU A 123 10.76 10.86 24.05
C LEU A 123 11.48 11.24 22.75
N ARG A 124 10.98 12.24 22.01
CA ARG A 124 11.64 12.73 20.78
C ARG A 124 12.98 13.38 21.07
N ASP A 125 13.07 14.13 22.16
CA ASP A 125 14.30 14.80 22.57
C ASP A 125 15.34 13.79 23.09
N ALA A 126 14.91 12.73 23.79
CA ALA A 126 15.81 11.69 24.31
C ALA A 126 16.22 10.64 23.26
N PHE A 127 15.33 10.28 22.34
CA PHE A 127 15.52 9.21 21.35
C PHE A 127 15.20 9.66 19.92
N PRO A 128 15.83 10.73 19.41
CA PRO A 128 15.57 11.24 18.06
C PRO A 128 15.92 10.23 16.96
N ASP A 129 16.93 9.39 17.22
CA ASP A 129 17.42 8.33 16.34
C ASP A 129 16.50 7.10 16.28
N LEU A 130 15.80 6.75 17.36
CA LEU A 130 14.83 5.65 17.33
C LEU A 130 13.52 6.05 16.66
N LEU A 131 13.12 7.31 16.85
CA LEU A 131 11.84 7.80 16.38
C LEU A 131 11.91 8.39 14.97
N ASN A 132 13.10 8.54 14.39
CA ASN A 132 13.31 9.05 13.03
C ASN A 132 12.55 10.36 12.73
N GLY A 133 12.51 11.26 13.72
CA GLY A 133 11.81 12.55 13.59
C GLY A 133 10.27 12.46 13.60
N LEU A 134 9.69 11.30 13.91
CA LEU A 134 8.23 11.14 13.99
C LEU A 134 7.64 11.89 15.17
N ILE A 135 6.54 12.57 14.88
CA ILE A 135 5.72 13.24 15.88
C ILE A 135 4.68 12.28 16.45
N SER A 136 4.19 12.59 17.65
CA SER A 136 3.08 11.84 18.22
C SER A 136 1.81 12.09 17.40
N GLN A 137 0.97 11.06 17.25
CA GLN A 137 -0.34 11.16 16.61
C GLN A 137 -1.15 12.28 17.26
N GLU A 138 -1.10 12.36 18.58
CA GLU A 138 -1.87 13.31 19.35
C GLU A 138 -1.43 14.75 19.01
N GLU A 139 -0.13 15.01 18.88
CA GLU A 139 0.39 16.31 18.40
C GLU A 139 0.01 16.57 16.94
N ALA A 140 0.05 15.53 16.09
CA ALA A 140 -0.34 15.65 14.69
C ALA A 140 -1.81 16.11 14.52
N GLN A 141 -2.71 15.63 15.39
CA GLN A 141 -4.12 16.05 15.42
C GLN A 141 -4.34 17.50 15.84
N ASP A 142 -3.36 18.13 16.51
CA ASP A 142 -3.49 19.52 16.91
C ASP A 142 -3.25 20.48 15.74
N TYR A 143 -2.54 20.06 14.71
CA TYR A 143 -2.38 20.89 13.53
C TYR A 143 -3.72 21.09 12.84
N PRO A 144 -4.01 22.31 12.36
CA PRO A 144 -5.20 22.52 11.54
C PRO A 144 -5.15 21.55 10.38
N THR A 145 -6.29 20.93 10.07
CA THR A 145 -6.41 20.09 8.88
C THR A 145 -5.98 20.95 7.71
N GLN A 146 -4.78 20.68 7.20
CA GLN A 146 -4.44 21.17 5.89
C GLN A 146 -5.35 20.36 4.99
N THR A 147 -6.30 21.02 4.33
CA THR A 147 -6.85 20.52 3.08
C THR A 147 -5.69 20.55 2.09
N ILE A 148 -4.72 19.66 2.29
CA ILE A 148 -4.02 19.06 1.20
C ILE A 148 -5.14 18.23 0.61
N GLU A 149 -5.93 18.85 -0.28
CA GLU A 149 -6.41 18.08 -1.40
C GLU A 149 -5.16 17.36 -1.84
N PRO A 150 -5.07 16.01 -1.70
CA PRO A 150 -3.97 15.34 -2.34
C PRO A 150 -3.96 15.94 -3.73
N PRO A 151 -2.84 16.52 -4.22
CA PRO A 151 -2.78 16.86 -5.64
C PRO A 151 -3.34 15.61 -6.28
N PRO A 152 -4.46 15.73 -7.03
CA PRO A 152 -5.31 14.61 -7.33
C PRO A 152 -4.35 13.48 -7.63
N VAL A 153 -4.51 12.33 -6.98
CA VAL A 153 -3.85 11.13 -7.48
C VAL A 153 -4.52 10.91 -8.84
N GLN A 154 -4.20 11.75 -9.83
CA GLN A 154 -3.56 11.35 -11.04
C GLN A 154 -2.59 10.24 -10.63
N LEU A 155 -3.15 9.05 -10.41
CA LEU A 155 -2.88 8.00 -11.37
C LEU A 155 -2.65 8.74 -12.68
N GLN A 156 -1.40 8.98 -13.03
CA GLN A 156 -1.08 9.06 -14.42
C GLN A 156 -1.38 7.66 -15.01
N SER A 157 -2.65 7.23 -15.03
CA SER A 157 -3.22 7.06 -16.34
C SER A 157 -3.04 8.43 -16.95
N LYS A 158 -2.01 8.61 -17.78
CA LYS A 158 -2.12 9.63 -18.80
C LYS A 158 -3.55 9.50 -19.32
N PRO A 159 -4.42 10.50 -19.16
CA PRO A 159 -5.55 10.55 -20.05
C PRO A 159 -4.87 10.68 -21.41
N VAL A 160 -5.13 9.74 -22.32
CA VAL A 160 -5.12 10.14 -23.72
C VAL A 160 -6.20 11.20 -23.74
N ALA A 161 -5.79 12.46 -23.64
CA ALA A 161 -6.70 13.58 -23.60
C ALA A 161 -7.50 13.50 -24.88
N GLU A 162 -8.80 13.38 -24.71
CA GLU A 162 -9.81 13.43 -25.74
C GLU A 162 -9.78 14.86 -26.32
N GLN A 163 -8.81 15.12 -27.20
CA GLN A 163 -9.03 16.07 -28.27
C GLN A 163 -10.07 15.42 -29.16
N GLU A 164 -11.26 16.04 -29.24
CA GLU A 164 -12.27 15.80 -30.26
C GLU A 164 -11.69 16.11 -31.66
N VAL A 165 -10.72 15.31 -32.08
CA VAL A 165 -10.63 14.95 -33.48
C VAL A 165 -11.63 13.83 -33.61
N ILE A 166 -12.63 14.09 -34.44
CA ILE A 166 -13.47 13.10 -35.09
C ILE A 166 -12.53 12.11 -35.80
N GLN A 167 -11.96 11.19 -35.04
CA GLN A 167 -11.47 9.92 -35.50
C GLN A 167 -12.40 8.97 -34.78
N GLU A 168 -13.43 8.57 -35.51
CA GLU A 168 -14.24 7.41 -35.21
C GLU A 168 -13.37 6.41 -34.44
N MET A 169 -13.75 6.05 -33.22
CA MET A 169 -13.43 4.69 -32.78
C MET A 169 -13.76 3.84 -34.01
N PRO A 170 -12.81 3.11 -34.63
CA PRO A 170 -13.23 2.12 -35.59
C PRO A 170 -14.18 1.28 -34.76
N SER A 171 -15.46 1.37 -35.11
CA SER A 171 -16.48 0.50 -34.58
C SER A 171 -15.83 -0.86 -34.66
N ILE A 172 -15.52 -1.48 -33.51
CA ILE A 172 -14.97 -2.82 -33.52
C ILE A 172 -16.14 -3.60 -34.10
N GLU A 173 -16.11 -3.83 -35.41
CA GLU A 173 -17.16 -4.51 -36.12
C GLU A 173 -17.41 -5.79 -35.33
N PRO A 174 -18.67 -6.17 -35.09
CA PRO A 174 -18.98 -7.37 -34.32
C PRO A 174 -18.19 -8.60 -34.82
N GLU A 175 -17.80 -8.61 -36.11
CA GLU A 175 -16.85 -9.54 -36.71
C GLU A 175 -15.47 -9.60 -36.02
N LYS A 176 -14.82 -8.47 -35.70
CA LYS A 176 -13.47 -8.46 -35.12
C LYS A 176 -13.46 -8.97 -33.67
N SER A 177 -14.53 -8.72 -32.92
CA SER A 177 -14.73 -9.27 -31.57
C SER A 177 -14.98 -10.78 -31.60
N GLU A 178 -15.82 -11.26 -32.53
CA GLU A 178 -16.05 -12.70 -32.73
C GLU A 178 -14.80 -13.44 -33.20
N LEU A 179 -13.99 -12.81 -34.06
CA LEU A 179 -12.74 -13.40 -34.56
C LEU A 179 -11.73 -13.67 -33.42
N ILE A 180 -11.59 -12.72 -32.49
CA ILE A 180 -10.70 -12.86 -31.32
C ILE A 180 -11.19 -13.97 -30.39
N LYS A 181 -12.51 -14.07 -30.13
CA LYS A 181 -13.07 -15.18 -29.31
C LYS A 181 -12.82 -16.55 -29.95
N ARG A 182 -12.98 -16.65 -31.26
CA ARG A 182 -12.71 -17.90 -32.01
C ARG A 182 -11.22 -18.25 -31.99
N TYR A 183 -10.35 -17.26 -32.04
CA TYR A 183 -8.90 -17.43 -31.86
C TYR A 183 -8.57 -17.97 -30.47
N ASP A 184 -9.06 -17.34 -29.40
CA ASP A 184 -8.79 -17.76 -28.02
C ASP A 184 -9.27 -19.19 -27.75
N TRP A 185 -10.44 -19.56 -28.30
CA TRP A 185 -10.96 -20.93 -28.23
C TRP A 185 -10.02 -21.93 -28.91
N LEU A 186 -9.52 -21.62 -30.12
CA LEU A 186 -8.62 -22.51 -30.86
C LEU A 186 -7.28 -22.68 -30.15
N VAL A 187 -6.71 -21.60 -29.61
CA VAL A 187 -5.47 -21.65 -28.83
C VAL A 187 -5.64 -22.59 -27.62
N GLY A 188 -6.75 -22.46 -26.89
CA GLY A 188 -7.05 -23.37 -25.76
C GLY A 188 -7.18 -24.83 -26.18
N GLN A 189 -7.75 -25.11 -27.36
CA GLN A 189 -7.82 -26.48 -27.89
C GLN A 189 -6.45 -27.02 -28.32
N LEU A 190 -5.54 -26.17 -28.81
CA LEU A 190 -4.20 -26.57 -29.25
C LEU A 190 -3.25 -26.82 -28.07
N THR A 191 -3.44 -26.12 -26.95
CA THR A 191 -2.62 -26.32 -25.74
C THR A 191 -2.95 -27.61 -24.99
N ASP A 192 -4.17 -28.12 -25.10
CA ASP A 192 -4.66 -29.31 -24.39
C ASP A 192 -4.64 -30.59 -25.26
N ILE A 193 -3.80 -30.65 -26.29
CA ILE A 193 -3.77 -31.80 -27.21
C ILE A 193 -2.91 -32.94 -26.67
N GLU A 194 -3.53 -34.10 -26.53
CA GLU A 194 -2.89 -35.32 -26.00
C GLU A 194 -2.46 -36.33 -27.09
N SER A 195 -2.88 -36.15 -28.35
CA SER A 195 -2.52 -37.09 -29.43
C SER A 195 -2.42 -36.47 -30.81
N ARG A 196 -1.50 -37.00 -31.64
CA ARG A 196 -1.31 -36.61 -33.04
C ARG A 196 -2.56 -36.82 -33.90
N GLU A 197 -3.26 -37.94 -33.70
CA GLU A 197 -4.49 -38.23 -34.44
C GLU A 197 -5.58 -37.18 -34.15
N TYR A 198 -5.66 -36.70 -32.90
CA TYR A 198 -6.56 -35.62 -32.53
C TYR A 198 -6.14 -34.27 -33.13
N LEU A 199 -4.84 -33.96 -33.16
CA LEU A 199 -4.33 -32.76 -33.83
C LEU A 199 -4.68 -32.75 -35.32
N GLU A 200 -4.40 -33.83 -36.04
CA GLU A 200 -4.72 -33.96 -37.47
C GLU A 200 -6.22 -33.86 -37.74
N LYS A 201 -7.03 -34.48 -36.88
CA LYS A 201 -8.50 -34.38 -36.95
C LYS A 201 -8.99 -32.95 -36.68
N LEU A 202 -8.37 -32.23 -35.76
CA LEU A 202 -8.70 -30.85 -35.40
C LEU A 202 -8.30 -29.87 -36.52
N THR A 203 -7.07 -29.96 -37.02
CA THR A 203 -6.58 -29.08 -38.11
C THR A 203 -7.28 -29.37 -39.44
N SER A 204 -7.82 -30.57 -39.63
CA SER A 204 -8.61 -30.94 -40.83
C SER A 204 -10.06 -30.46 -40.78
N GLN A 205 -10.54 -29.90 -39.66
CA GLN A 205 -11.92 -29.41 -39.59
C GLN A 205 -12.08 -28.15 -40.44
N THR A 206 -13.11 -28.13 -41.30
CA THR A 206 -13.43 -27.01 -42.18
C THR A 206 -13.57 -25.68 -41.41
N LYS A 207 -14.11 -25.72 -40.19
CA LYS A 207 -14.28 -24.53 -39.34
C LYS A 207 -12.94 -23.91 -38.92
N ILE A 208 -11.93 -24.74 -38.69
CA ILE A 208 -10.59 -24.32 -38.23
C ILE A 208 -9.74 -23.88 -39.41
N ILE A 209 -9.84 -24.57 -40.55
CA ILE A 209 -9.23 -24.13 -41.81
C ILE A 209 -9.73 -22.74 -42.19
N ASN A 210 -11.05 -22.52 -42.15
CA ASN A 210 -11.65 -21.22 -42.45
C ASN A 210 -11.20 -20.15 -41.46
N LEU A 211 -11.13 -20.46 -40.16
CA LEU A 211 -10.64 -19.54 -39.14
C LEU A 211 -9.16 -19.17 -39.35
N ARG A 212 -8.30 -20.13 -39.70
CA ARG A 212 -6.89 -19.88 -39.98
C ARG A 212 -6.70 -18.99 -41.22
N ASN A 213 -7.48 -19.24 -42.27
CA ASN A 213 -7.45 -18.40 -43.48
C ASN A 213 -7.94 -16.98 -43.16
N GLU A 214 -9.04 -16.85 -42.40
CA GLU A 214 -9.60 -15.58 -41.96
C GLU A 214 -8.60 -14.79 -41.06
N LEU A 215 -7.89 -15.47 -40.16
CA LEU A 215 -6.83 -14.87 -39.35
C LEU A 215 -5.60 -14.49 -40.17
N THR A 216 -5.24 -15.26 -41.19
CA THR A 216 -4.10 -14.94 -42.07
C THR A 216 -4.36 -13.67 -42.88
N GLU A 217 -5.62 -13.47 -43.31
CA GLU A 217 -6.03 -12.28 -44.06
C GLU A 217 -6.23 -11.05 -43.17
N LYS A 218 -6.90 -11.21 -42.02
CA LYS A 218 -7.30 -10.08 -41.16
C LYS A 218 -6.28 -9.73 -40.06
N GLU A 219 -5.57 -10.70 -39.49
CA GLU A 219 -4.65 -10.52 -38.35
C GLU A 219 -3.44 -11.48 -38.42
N PRO A 220 -2.46 -11.24 -39.32
CA PRO A 220 -1.39 -12.19 -39.65
C PRO A 220 -0.49 -12.55 -38.46
N LYS A 221 -0.40 -11.66 -37.46
CA LYS A 221 0.34 -11.92 -36.22
C LYS A 221 -0.27 -13.05 -35.39
N LEU A 222 -1.60 -13.14 -35.33
CA LEU A 222 -2.31 -14.20 -34.60
C LEU A 222 -2.24 -15.54 -35.34
N ALA A 223 -2.27 -15.50 -36.67
CA ALA A 223 -2.10 -16.69 -37.50
C ALA A 223 -0.70 -17.33 -37.36
N ALA A 224 0.34 -16.50 -37.17
CA ALA A 224 1.69 -16.98 -36.91
C ALA A 224 1.76 -17.79 -35.59
N VAL A 225 1.16 -17.29 -34.51
CA VAL A 225 1.15 -17.97 -33.20
C VAL A 225 0.47 -19.33 -33.28
N ILE A 226 -0.64 -19.45 -34.00
CA ILE A 226 -1.30 -20.76 -34.21
C ILE A 226 -0.39 -21.73 -34.99
N THR A 227 0.31 -21.22 -35.99
CA THR A 227 1.23 -22.05 -36.80
C THR A 227 2.38 -22.56 -35.94
N ASP A 228 2.98 -21.68 -35.13
CA ASP A 228 4.04 -22.05 -34.18
C ASP A 228 3.56 -23.08 -33.16
N LEU A 229 2.34 -22.94 -32.62
CA LEU A 229 1.76 -23.90 -31.68
C LEU A 229 1.54 -25.29 -32.30
N ILE A 230 1.08 -25.33 -33.56
CA ILE A 230 0.90 -26.60 -34.28
C ILE A 230 2.26 -27.26 -34.55
N GLU A 231 3.28 -26.49 -34.94
CA GLU A 231 4.63 -27.00 -35.16
C GLU A 231 5.26 -27.53 -33.87
N GLN A 232 5.10 -26.82 -32.75
CA GLN A 232 5.55 -27.28 -31.44
C GLN A 232 4.83 -28.56 -31.00
N ALA A 233 3.52 -28.65 -31.20
CA ALA A 233 2.75 -29.85 -30.90
C ALA A 233 3.24 -31.03 -31.76
N LEU A 234 3.42 -30.86 -33.07
CA LEU A 234 3.94 -31.90 -33.97
C LEU A 234 5.34 -32.38 -33.55
N ALA A 235 6.25 -31.46 -33.26
CA ALA A 235 7.62 -31.79 -32.82
C ALA A 235 7.62 -32.64 -31.53
N SER A 236 6.77 -32.27 -30.56
CA SER A 236 6.66 -33.05 -29.31
C SER A 236 6.13 -34.48 -29.52
N PHE A 237 5.26 -34.71 -30.50
CA PHE A 237 4.77 -36.05 -30.82
C PHE A 237 5.79 -36.89 -31.63
N GLU A 238 6.64 -36.26 -32.43
CA GLU A 238 7.72 -36.95 -33.15
C GLU A 238 8.79 -37.48 -32.18
N GLU A 239 9.21 -36.68 -31.19
CA GLU A 239 10.15 -37.12 -30.15
C GLU A 239 9.60 -38.31 -29.33
N GLN A 240 8.30 -38.31 -29.01
CA GLN A 240 7.64 -39.41 -28.30
C GLN A 240 7.54 -40.69 -29.15
N GLY A 241 7.38 -40.55 -30.48
CA GLY A 241 7.34 -41.67 -31.42
C GLY A 241 8.70 -42.33 -31.68
N GLU A 242 9.78 -41.54 -31.71
CA GLU A 242 11.14 -42.07 -31.84
C GLU A 242 11.59 -42.84 -30.59
N LEU A 243 11.24 -42.35 -29.40
CA LEU A 243 11.50 -43.03 -28.13
C LEU A 243 10.76 -44.38 -28.00
N ALA A 244 9.59 -44.52 -28.62
CA ALA A 244 8.80 -45.75 -28.61
C ALA A 244 9.30 -46.83 -29.58
N ASN A 245 10.02 -46.46 -30.65
CA ASN A 245 10.58 -47.38 -31.65
C ASN A 245 12.05 -47.77 -31.38
N ALA A 246 12.70 -47.15 -30.39
CA ALA A 246 14.09 -47.42 -30.00
C ALA A 246 14.25 -48.47 -28.88
N VAL A 247 13.15 -49.15 -28.49
CA VAL A 247 13.08 -50.23 -27.48
C VAL A 247 12.55 -51.51 -28.13
#